data_AF-V4AB73-F1
#
_entry.id   AF-V4AB73-F1
#
_cell.length_a   1.000
_cell.length_b   1.000
_cell.length_c   1.000
_cell.angle_alpha   90.00
_cell.angle_beta   90.00
_cell.angle_gamma   90.00
#
_symmetry.space_group_name_H-M   'P 1'
#
loop_
_entity.id
_entity.type
_entity.pdbx_description
1 polymer ?
#
loop_
_entity_poly.entity_id
_entity_poly.type
_entity_poly.pdbx_seq_one_letter_code
_entity_poly.pdbx_strand_id
1 'polypeptide(L)'
;NEVIIVFRFVLLKEWNMLLTMTEFYEQEHDHMPSPERLFKVEHSMENILEVIKERNEAYNLLEKGDTGEAPVVTERNFLGLEYKRRLREHTIPKEQNRLHNLLHPEECPRSTKRYINLYKEKLRKEESHHRKKAQRYKDKLIDRFPNL
;
A
#
# COMPACT_ATOMS: atom_id res chain seq x y z
N ASN A 1 -26.32 3.81 -7.02
CA ASN A 1 -25.46 4.09 -5.85
C ASN A 1 -26.13 3.75 -4.52
N GLU A 2 -27.42 4.05 -4.35
CA GLU A 2 -28.15 3.76 -3.09
C GLU A 2 -28.09 2.29 -2.65
N VAL A 3 -28.34 1.34 -3.57
CA VAL A 3 -28.27 -0.11 -3.26
C VAL A 3 -26.89 -0.52 -2.77
N ILE A 4 -25.81 0.02 -3.36
CA ILE A 4 -24.43 -0.29 -2.96
C ILE A 4 -24.14 0.23 -1.55
N ILE A 5 -24.60 1.43 -1.23
CA ILE A 5 -24.46 2.04 0.10
C ILE A 5 -25.19 1.18 1.14
N VAL A 6 -26.45 0.83 0.88
CA VAL A 6 -27.25 -0.01 1.77
C VAL A 6 -26.60 -1.38 1.96
N PHE A 7 -26.16 -2.01 0.87
CA PHE A 7 -25.51 -3.32 0.92
C PHE A 7 -24.21 -3.30 1.73
N ARG A 8 -23.39 -2.24 1.60
CA ARG A 8 -22.19 -2.05 2.42
C ARG A 8 -22.52 -1.97 3.92
N PHE A 9 -23.61 -1.32 4.30
CA PHE A 9 -24.05 -1.30 5.71
C PHE A 9 -24.53 -2.66 6.21
N VAL A 10 -25.16 -3.47 5.36
CA VAL A 10 -25.53 -4.85 5.71
C VAL A 10 -24.27 -5.67 5.98
N LEU A 11 -23.28 -5.62 5.10
CA LEU A 11 -22.00 -6.32 5.29
C LEU A 11 -21.24 -5.84 6.52
N LEU A 12 -21.28 -4.53 6.82
CA LEU A 12 -20.61 -3.99 7.99
C LEU A 12 -21.22 -4.52 9.31
N LYS A 13 -22.57 -4.61 9.39
CA LYS A 13 -23.25 -5.18 10.56
C LYS A 13 -22.92 -6.65 10.74
N GLU A 14 -22.89 -7.37 9.63
CA GLU A 14 -22.52 -8.78 9.59
C GLU A 14 -21.07 -8.99 10.05
N TRP A 15 -20.12 -8.20 9.53
CA TRP A 15 -18.71 -8.24 9.93
C TRP A 15 -18.53 -7.97 11.43
N ASN A 16 -19.20 -6.94 11.96
CA ASN A 16 -19.16 -6.63 13.39
C ASN A 16 -19.70 -7.79 14.24
N MET A 17 -20.81 -8.42 13.82
CA MET A 17 -21.36 -9.59 14.50
C MET A 17 -20.36 -10.76 14.51
N LEU A 18 -19.76 -11.08 13.37
CA LEU A 18 -18.78 -12.16 13.26
C LEU A 18 -17.53 -11.91 14.12
N LEU A 19 -17.03 -10.66 14.19
CA LEU A 19 -15.93 -10.30 15.08
C LEU A 19 -16.29 -10.52 16.55
N THR A 20 -17.48 -10.10 16.99
CA THR A 20 -17.92 -10.33 18.37
C THR A 20 -18.08 -11.81 18.70
N MET A 21 -18.54 -12.62 17.74
CA MET A 21 -18.62 -14.08 17.92
C MET A 21 -17.23 -14.70 17.98
N THR A 22 -16.31 -14.28 17.12
CA THR A 22 -14.93 -14.79 17.11
C THR A 22 -14.27 -14.58 18.46
N GLU A 23 -14.38 -13.37 19.02
CA GLU A 23 -13.87 -13.04 20.36
C GLU A 23 -14.51 -13.90 21.44
N PHE A 24 -15.84 -14.10 21.39
CA PHE A 24 -16.55 -14.96 22.35
C PHE A 24 -16.05 -16.41 22.31
N TYR A 25 -15.93 -17.00 21.11
CA TYR A 25 -15.43 -18.37 20.96
C TYR A 25 -13.96 -18.50 21.41
N GLU A 26 -13.13 -17.50 21.15
CA GLU A 26 -11.74 -17.47 21.62
C GLU A 26 -11.65 -17.42 23.16
N GLN A 27 -12.51 -16.62 23.81
CA GLN A 27 -12.61 -16.55 25.27
C GLN A 27 -13.11 -17.86 25.89
N GLU A 28 -14.07 -18.53 25.26
CA GLU A 28 -14.58 -19.84 25.69
C GLU A 28 -13.64 -21.00 25.30
N HIS A 29 -12.51 -20.71 24.65
CA HIS A 29 -11.55 -21.70 24.13
C HIS A 29 -12.19 -22.74 23.21
N ASP A 30 -13.22 -22.34 22.45
CA ASP A 30 -13.94 -23.18 21.50
C ASP A 30 -13.76 -22.67 20.06
N HIS A 31 -14.07 -23.52 19.08
CA HIS A 31 -13.92 -23.20 17.67
C HIS A 31 -15.19 -22.57 17.12
N MET A 32 -15.02 -21.44 16.42
CA MET A 32 -16.12 -20.84 15.68
C MET A 32 -16.66 -21.82 14.63
N PRO A 33 -17.99 -21.96 14.48
CA PRO A 33 -18.57 -22.97 13.59
C PRO A 33 -18.39 -22.67 12.08
N SER A 34 -18.17 -21.40 11.69
CA SER A 34 -18.01 -21.00 10.27
C SER A 34 -17.03 -19.82 10.08
N PRO A 35 -15.74 -19.99 10.41
CA PRO A 35 -14.75 -18.91 10.32
C PRO A 35 -14.57 -18.39 8.88
N GLU A 36 -14.85 -19.21 7.86
CA GLU A 36 -14.79 -18.81 6.45
C GLU A 36 -15.79 -17.70 6.09
N ARG A 37 -16.86 -17.54 6.88
CA ARG A 37 -17.86 -16.49 6.66
C ARG A 37 -17.25 -15.10 6.82
N LEU A 38 -16.33 -14.92 7.78
CA LEU A 38 -15.63 -13.65 7.99
C LEU A 38 -14.84 -13.25 6.75
N PHE A 39 -14.07 -14.19 6.19
CA PHE A 39 -13.29 -13.97 4.97
C PHE A 39 -14.17 -13.64 3.75
N LYS A 40 -15.31 -14.31 3.60
CA LYS A 40 -16.26 -14.03 2.49
C LYS A 40 -16.86 -12.62 2.60
N VAL A 41 -17.19 -12.18 3.81
CA VAL A 41 -17.73 -10.84 4.06
C VAL A 41 -16.67 -9.77 3.79
N GLU A 42 -15.44 -9.97 4.27
CA GLU A 42 -14.31 -9.09 3.99
C GLU A 42 -14.06 -8.95 2.49
N HIS A 43 -13.95 -10.07 1.77
CA HIS A 43 -13.76 -10.04 0.32
C HIS A 43 -14.91 -9.36 -0.42
N SER A 44 -16.16 -9.54 0.05
CA SER A 44 -17.31 -8.84 -0.52
C SER A 44 -17.25 -7.32 -0.27
N MET A 45 -16.75 -6.89 0.89
CA MET A 45 -16.54 -5.47 1.20
C MET A 45 -15.45 -4.85 0.31
N GLU A 46 -14.35 -5.56 0.09
CA GLU A 46 -13.25 -5.11 -0.81
C GLU A 46 -13.75 -4.94 -2.25
N ASN A 47 -14.44 -5.95 -2.79
CA ASN A 47 -14.97 -5.92 -4.15
C ASN A 47 -15.92 -4.74 -4.36
N ILE A 48 -16.76 -4.41 -3.36
CA ILE A 48 -17.64 -3.23 -3.45
C ILE A 48 -16.84 -1.93 -3.47
N LEU A 49 -15.82 -1.82 -2.62
CA LEU A 49 -14.97 -0.62 -2.57
C LEU A 49 -14.22 -0.42 -3.89
N GLU A 50 -13.76 -1.50 -4.51
CA GLU A 50 -13.11 -1.48 -5.82
C GLU A 50 -14.08 -0.98 -6.91
N VAL A 51 -15.30 -1.52 -7.00
CA VAL A 51 -16.30 -1.06 -7.97
C VAL A 51 -16.66 0.42 -7.77
N ILE A 52 -16.77 0.88 -6.52
CA ILE A 52 -17.01 2.31 -6.22
C ILE A 52 -15.82 3.15 -6.70
N LYS A 53 -14.60 2.68 -6.43
CA LYS A 53 -13.37 3.36 -6.83
C LYS A 53 -13.27 3.50 -8.35
N GLU A 54 -13.47 2.42 -9.08
CA GLU A 54 -13.44 2.39 -10.56
C GLU A 54 -14.45 3.39 -11.15
N ARG A 55 -15.66 3.44 -10.60
CA ARG A 55 -16.70 4.38 -11.05
C ARG A 55 -16.31 5.83 -10.78
N ASN A 56 -15.79 6.11 -9.58
CA ASN A 56 -15.36 7.45 -9.21
C ASN A 56 -14.18 7.90 -10.08
N GLU A 57 -13.23 7.00 -10.35
CA GLU A 57 -12.10 7.27 -11.22
C GLU A 57 -12.57 7.58 -12.64
N ALA A 58 -13.44 6.75 -13.22
CA ALA A 58 -14.00 6.99 -14.55
C ALA A 58 -14.73 8.33 -14.64
N TYR A 59 -15.53 8.66 -13.62
CA TYR A 59 -16.22 9.95 -13.55
C TYR A 59 -15.24 11.14 -13.50
N ASN A 60 -14.24 11.09 -12.61
CA ASN A 60 -13.29 12.18 -12.46
C ASN A 60 -12.39 12.34 -13.70
N LEU A 61 -12.02 11.25 -14.37
CA LEU A 61 -11.24 11.30 -15.61
C LEU A 61 -12.01 11.97 -16.74
N LEU A 62 -13.33 11.75 -16.83
CA LEU A 62 -14.18 12.38 -17.85
C LEU A 62 -14.41 13.87 -17.58
N GLU A 63 -14.63 14.25 -16.32
CA GLU A 63 -14.97 15.63 -15.94
C GLU A 63 -13.75 16.53 -15.78
N LYS A 64 -12.68 16.03 -15.16
CA LYS A 64 -11.50 16.81 -14.75
C LYS A 64 -10.21 16.38 -15.43
N GLY A 65 -10.17 15.16 -15.99
CA GLY A 65 -8.94 14.56 -16.54
C GLY A 65 -8.03 13.91 -15.50
N ASP A 66 -8.43 13.88 -14.23
CA ASP A 66 -7.66 13.32 -13.11
C ASP A 66 -8.42 12.17 -12.44
N THR A 67 -7.72 11.29 -11.72
CA THR A 67 -8.36 10.12 -11.05
C THR A 67 -9.23 10.51 -9.84
N GLY A 68 -9.08 11.73 -9.32
CA GLY A 68 -9.77 12.22 -8.11
C GLY A 68 -9.20 11.68 -6.80
N GLU A 69 -8.13 10.88 -6.83
CA GLU A 69 -7.35 10.54 -5.65
C GLU A 69 -6.46 11.72 -5.22
N ALA A 70 -6.00 11.71 -3.98
CA ALA A 70 -5.07 12.72 -3.49
C ALA A 70 -3.78 12.71 -4.34
N PRO A 71 -3.36 13.87 -4.89
CA PRO A 71 -2.21 13.95 -5.77
C PRO A 71 -0.94 13.45 -5.08
N VAL A 72 -0.09 12.78 -5.85
CA VAL A 72 1.16 12.19 -5.37
C VAL A 72 2.34 12.95 -5.96
N VAL A 73 3.19 13.49 -5.08
CA VAL A 73 4.40 14.21 -5.46
C VAL A 73 5.63 13.39 -5.12
N THR A 74 6.67 13.49 -5.95
CA THR A 74 7.99 12.93 -5.62
C THR A 74 8.77 14.00 -4.86
N GLU A 75 8.99 13.76 -3.57
CA GLU A 75 9.72 14.67 -2.70
C GLU A 75 10.86 13.93 -2.02
N ARG A 76 11.79 14.69 -1.45
CA ARG A 76 12.89 14.14 -0.65
C ARG A 76 12.54 14.19 0.82
N ASN A 77 12.92 13.14 1.56
CA ASN A 77 12.86 13.19 3.01
C ASN A 77 14.05 13.98 3.57
N PHE A 78 14.08 14.16 4.88
CA PHE A 78 15.18 14.81 5.59
C PHE A 78 16.54 14.12 5.39
N LEU A 79 16.56 12.84 5.03
CA LEU A 79 17.76 12.07 4.66
C LEU A 79 18.17 12.25 3.18
N GLY A 80 17.44 13.06 2.41
CA GLY A 80 17.69 13.27 0.99
C GLY A 80 17.32 12.09 0.08
N LEU A 81 16.54 11.12 0.57
CA LEU A 81 15.99 10.02 -0.21
C LEU A 81 14.67 10.44 -0.86
N GLU A 82 14.55 10.16 -2.15
CA GLU A 82 13.33 10.42 -2.92
C GLU A 82 12.26 9.38 -2.58
N TYR A 83 11.03 9.84 -2.35
CA TYR A 83 9.89 8.99 -2.12
C TYR A 83 8.60 9.65 -2.62
N LYS A 84 7.59 8.82 -2.88
CA LYS A 84 6.27 9.28 -3.30
C LYS A 84 5.45 9.67 -2.07
N ARG A 85 5.10 10.95 -1.94
CA ARG A 85 4.25 11.47 -0.86
C ARG A 85 2.87 11.82 -1.39
N ARG A 86 1.83 11.32 -0.74
CA ARG A 86 0.44 11.78 -0.95
C ARG A 86 0.28 13.17 -0.33
N LEU A 87 -0.19 14.13 -1.11
CA LEU A 87 -0.50 15.47 -0.62
C LEU A 87 -1.67 15.42 0.36
N ARG A 88 -1.64 16.32 1.34
CA ARG A 88 -2.67 16.48 2.36
C ARG A 88 -3.09 17.93 2.39
N GLU A 89 -4.32 18.14 2.83
CA GLU A 89 -4.84 19.48 3.05
C GLU A 89 -4.17 20.12 4.27
N HIS A 90 -3.79 21.39 4.12
CA HIS A 90 -3.15 22.18 5.15
C HIS A 90 -3.78 23.57 5.17
N THR A 91 -4.00 24.12 6.37
CA THR A 91 -4.54 25.48 6.55
C THR A 91 -3.55 26.56 6.09
N ILE A 92 -2.26 26.25 6.11
CA ILE A 92 -1.17 27.19 5.84
C ILE A 92 -0.43 26.75 4.57
N PRO A 93 -0.01 27.69 3.71
CA PRO A 93 0.85 27.41 2.56
C PRO A 93 2.14 26.66 2.91
N LYS A 94 2.68 25.90 1.94
CA LYS A 94 3.90 25.08 2.08
C LYS A 94 5.09 25.89 2.59
N GLU A 95 5.31 27.08 2.04
CA GLU A 95 6.44 27.96 2.36
C GLU A 95 6.48 28.35 3.85
N GLN A 96 5.31 28.57 4.46
CA GLN A 96 5.17 28.97 5.86
C GLN A 96 5.18 27.77 6.82
N ASN A 97 5.05 26.54 6.32
CA ASN A 97 4.99 25.34 7.12
C ASN A 97 6.41 24.87 7.52
N ARG A 98 6.86 25.28 8.71
CA ARG A 98 8.17 24.91 9.26
C ARG A 98 8.37 23.40 9.38
N LEU A 99 7.32 22.66 9.75
CA LEU A 99 7.38 21.21 9.92
C LEU A 99 7.59 20.54 8.55
N HIS A 100 6.84 20.98 7.54
CA HIS A 100 7.03 20.52 6.17
C HIS A 100 8.47 20.77 5.69
N ASN A 101 8.98 21.99 5.85
CA ASN A 101 10.32 22.36 5.35
C ASN A 101 11.45 21.62 6.07
N LEU A 102 11.25 21.25 7.34
CA LEU A 102 12.20 20.43 8.10
C LEU A 102 12.22 18.97 7.62
N LEU A 103 11.04 18.39 7.37
CA LEU A 103 10.92 16.99 6.93
C LEU A 103 11.24 16.80 5.44
N HIS A 104 10.98 17.83 4.63
CA HIS A 104 11.10 17.83 3.18
C HIS A 104 11.93 19.01 2.71
N PRO A 105 13.24 19.02 3.00
CA PRO A 105 14.13 20.07 2.55
C PRO A 105 14.28 20.03 1.02
N GLU A 106 14.29 21.19 0.38
CA GLU A 106 14.48 21.30 -1.08
C GLU A 106 15.87 20.82 -1.50
N GLU A 107 16.88 21.16 -0.70
CA GLU A 107 18.27 20.78 -0.93
C GLU A 107 18.73 19.69 0.03
N CYS A 108 19.45 18.70 -0.50
CA CYS A 108 20.11 17.70 0.33
C CYS A 108 21.41 18.26 0.92
N PRO A 109 21.60 18.18 2.26
CA PRO A 109 22.86 18.52 2.87
C PRO A 109 24.03 17.75 2.24
N ARG A 110 25.17 18.43 2.04
CA ARG A 110 26.38 17.80 1.48
C ARG A 110 26.86 16.63 2.34
N SER A 111 26.63 16.69 3.65
CA SER A 111 26.92 15.62 4.62
C SER A 111 26.19 14.32 4.27
N THR A 112 24.97 14.39 3.75
CA THR A 112 24.14 13.21 3.48
C THR A 112 24.50 12.52 2.16
N LYS A 113 25.14 13.22 1.22
CA LYS A 113 25.52 12.68 -0.11
C LYS A 113 26.36 11.40 -0.03
N ARG A 114 27.30 11.32 0.93
CA ARG A 114 28.13 10.13 1.14
C ARG A 114 27.27 8.91 1.49
N TYR A 115 26.31 9.08 2.40
CA TYR A 115 25.43 8.02 2.85
C TYR A 115 24.46 7.58 1.75
N ILE A 116 23.94 8.51 0.95
CA ILE A 116 23.10 8.20 -0.21
C ILE A 116 23.87 7.32 -1.21
N ASN A 117 25.15 7.62 -1.46
CA ASN A 117 25.98 6.82 -2.37
C ASN A 117 26.23 5.40 -1.82
N LEU A 118 26.54 5.27 -0.53
CA LEU A 118 26.70 3.98 0.14
C LEU A 118 25.40 3.16 0.09
N TYR A 119 24.25 3.81 0.29
CA TYR A 119 22.94 3.17 0.18
C TYR A 119 22.68 2.64 -1.25
N LYS A 120 22.95 3.46 -2.28
CA LYS A 120 22.85 3.04 -3.69
C LYS A 120 23.82 1.90 -4.03
N GLU A 121 25.02 1.91 -3.47
CA GLU A 121 25.97 0.81 -3.64
C GLU A 121 25.46 -0.49 -2.99
N LYS A 122 24.90 -0.40 -1.77
CA LYS A 122 24.28 -1.53 -1.08
C LYS A 122 23.15 -2.15 -1.92
N LEU A 123 22.21 -1.33 -2.41
CA LEU A 123 21.12 -1.81 -3.27
C LEU A 123 21.64 -2.52 -4.53
N ARG A 124 22.66 -1.95 -5.20
CA ARG A 124 23.28 -2.60 -6.38
C ARG A 124 23.92 -3.94 -6.03
N LYS A 125 24.56 -4.07 -4.87
CA LYS A 125 25.14 -5.34 -4.39
C LYS A 125 24.05 -6.37 -4.11
N GLU A 126 22.96 -5.97 -3.45
CA GLU A 126 21.81 -6.83 -3.17
C GLU A 126 21.15 -7.33 -4.46
N GLU A 127 20.86 -6.44 -5.40
CA GLU A 127 20.31 -6.81 -6.71
C GLU A 127 21.23 -7.78 -7.46
N SER A 128 22.54 -7.50 -7.47
CA SER A 128 23.51 -8.38 -8.12
C SER A 128 23.57 -9.75 -7.46
N HIS A 129 23.47 -9.81 -6.13
CA HIS A 129 23.42 -11.05 -5.38
C HIS A 129 22.15 -11.86 -5.70
N HIS A 130 20.97 -11.22 -5.73
CA HIS A 130 19.72 -11.86 -6.09
C HIS A 130 19.73 -12.39 -7.53
N ARG A 131 20.24 -11.61 -8.49
CA ARG A 131 20.40 -12.04 -9.89
C ARG A 131 21.28 -13.28 -10.01
N LYS A 132 22.46 -13.27 -9.36
CA LYS A 132 23.38 -14.42 -9.34
C LYS A 132 22.76 -15.66 -8.67
N LYS A 133 22.03 -15.47 -7.56
CA LYS A 133 21.32 -16.56 -6.88
C LYS A 133 20.24 -17.17 -7.77
N ALA A 134 19.46 -16.34 -8.45
CA ALA A 134 18.45 -16.78 -9.40
C ALA A 134 19.05 -17.54 -10.58
N GLN A 135 20.17 -17.06 -11.16
CA GLN A 135 20.90 -17.78 -12.20
C GLN A 135 21.39 -19.14 -11.71
N ARG A 136 22.08 -19.19 -10.57
CA ARG A 136 22.54 -20.46 -9.97
C ARG A 136 21.41 -21.44 -9.69
N TYR A 137 20.23 -20.94 -9.31
CA TYR A 137 19.05 -21.78 -9.13
C TYR A 137 18.55 -22.35 -10.46
N LYS A 138 18.51 -21.54 -11.52
CA LYS A 138 18.20 -22.00 -12.88
C LYS A 138 19.21 -23.03 -13.38
N ASP A 139 20.50 -22.79 -13.20
CA ASP A 139 21.56 -23.70 -13.62
C ASP A 139 21.41 -25.06 -12.93
N LYS A 140 21.14 -25.06 -11.61
CA LYS A 140 20.83 -26.29 -10.84
C LYS A 140 19.55 -26.99 -11.28
N LEU A 141 18.55 -26.23 -11.72
CA LEU A 141 17.29 -26.78 -12.19
C LEU A 141 17.48 -27.50 -13.53
N ILE A 142 18.24 -26.89 -14.45
CA ILE A 142 18.61 -27.49 -15.74
C ILE A 142 19.47 -28.74 -15.54
N ASP A 143 20.43 -28.70 -14.61
CA ASP A 143 21.28 -29.85 -14.27
C ASP A 143 20.47 -31.05 -13.73
N ARG A 144 19.47 -30.79 -12.87
CA ARG A 144 18.59 -31.83 -12.31
C ARG A 144 17.54 -32.33 -13.31
N PHE A 145 17.02 -31.43 -14.13
CA PHE A 145 15.93 -31.68 -15.06
C PHE A 145 16.33 -31.17 -16.45
N PRO A 146 17.14 -31.93 -17.21
CA PRO A 146 17.68 -31.50 -18.50
C PRO A 146 16.62 -31.37 -19.60
N ASN A 147 15.40 -31.81 -19.35
CA ASN A 147 14.26 -31.77 -20.29
C ASN A 147 13.31 -30.59 -20.03
N LEU A 148 13.72 -29.60 -19.22
CA LEU A 148 13.00 -28.34 -19.00
C LEU A 148 13.38 -27.27 -20.01
#